data_AF-A0A9P7A1H6-F1
#
_entry.id   AF-A0A9P7A1H6-F1
#
_cell.length_a   1.000
_cell.length_b   1.000
_cell.length_c   1.000
_cell.angle_alpha   90.00
_cell.angle_beta   90.00
_cell.angle_gamma   90.00
#
_symmetry.space_group_name_H-M   'P 1'
#
loop_
_entity.id
_entity.type
_entity.pdbx_description
1 polymer ?
#
loop_
_entity_poly.entity_id
_entity_poly.type
_entity_poly.pdbx_seq_one_letter_code
_entity_poly.pdbx_strand_id
1 'polypeptide(L)'
;MHAKKLCEDNEVPTGEVMSFIDSGDIFYMVVDLKVTLIKLCEGNNAKRMQELKDFENGLYNHLFACMLSPNITAYVTDTQLHIMDFITSHCDVFKIPPGMLEDVELRAQLGKSVTKLLTGICSAIKTTLTTSVVKRTSIADVTRALARSGSGMEVDSTHWNRIALLSASIKELFSPYLIPLLKQDMRDKVKCKLGVNIERLEGDLFDDNYAPGSNNEASPETPANDNRAPSARRNENGADMDDEELEDQSGVRLGDGDAHGEDEELNAPGNNVENGDDPLDSGFGLVEGIPAWYNNTIRFWNLVDHSLLIMCQMSKESSSTPAEQDKELQKLFIEIFQADLAEFPGGKKLSKLILKTNPHWQTAIQNELIWNI
;
A
#
# COMPACT_ATOMS: atom_id res chain seq x y z
N MET A 1 56.57 18.46 -23.23
CA MET A 1 55.74 19.55 -23.80
C MET A 1 54.27 19.15 -23.93
N HIS A 2 53.94 17.94 -24.40
CA HIS A 2 52.55 17.48 -24.54
C HIS A 2 51.80 17.31 -23.19
N ALA A 3 52.42 16.68 -22.18
CA ALA A 3 51.79 16.48 -20.86
C ALA A 3 51.41 17.80 -20.15
N LYS A 4 52.27 18.82 -20.24
CA LYS A 4 52.01 20.16 -19.67
C LYS A 4 50.77 20.80 -20.30
N LYS A 5 50.70 20.78 -21.63
CA LYS A 5 49.55 21.29 -22.38
C LYS A 5 48.27 20.51 -22.02
N LEU A 6 48.36 19.19 -21.87
CA LEU A 6 47.21 18.37 -21.47
C LEU A 6 46.71 18.71 -20.06
N CYS A 7 47.61 19.01 -19.12
CA CYS A 7 47.25 19.45 -17.78
C CYS A 7 46.57 20.83 -17.79
N GLU A 8 47.08 21.76 -18.61
CA GLU A 8 46.49 23.09 -18.81
C GLU A 8 45.09 23.00 -19.45
N ASP A 9 44.93 22.15 -20.48
CA ASP A 9 43.67 21.95 -21.21
C ASP A 9 42.58 21.26 -20.34
N ASN A 10 42.95 20.58 -19.25
CA ASN A 10 42.04 19.84 -18.36
C ASN A 10 42.03 20.37 -16.91
N GLU A 11 42.63 21.54 -16.64
CA GLU A 11 42.71 22.18 -15.32
C GLU A 11 43.31 21.28 -14.20
N VAL A 12 44.24 20.39 -14.55
CA VAL A 12 44.89 19.46 -13.60
C VAL A 12 46.20 20.06 -13.07
N PRO A 13 46.51 19.95 -11.76
CA PRO A 13 47.78 20.40 -11.19
C PRO A 13 48.99 19.77 -11.89
N THR A 14 49.72 20.59 -12.65
CA THR A 14 50.83 20.11 -13.49
C THR A 14 51.97 19.51 -12.66
N GLY A 15 52.17 19.98 -11.42
CA GLY A 15 53.27 19.54 -10.55
C GLY A 15 53.17 18.05 -10.18
N GLU A 16 51.97 17.58 -9.86
CA GLU A 16 51.74 16.19 -9.46
C GLU A 16 51.90 15.24 -10.67
N VAL A 17 51.31 15.61 -11.81
CA VAL A 17 51.42 14.85 -13.06
C VAL A 17 52.86 14.74 -13.55
N MET A 18 53.65 15.82 -13.44
CA MET A 18 55.06 15.78 -13.81
C MET A 18 55.88 14.96 -12.82
N SER A 19 55.63 15.06 -11.52
CA SER A 19 56.32 14.23 -10.51
C SER A 19 56.07 12.73 -10.71
N PHE A 20 54.87 12.39 -11.19
CA PHE A 20 54.49 11.02 -11.54
C PHE A 20 55.24 10.54 -12.79
N ILE A 21 55.33 11.36 -13.84
CA ILE A 21 56.09 11.07 -15.06
C ILE A 21 57.59 10.93 -14.77
N ASP A 22 58.14 11.81 -13.94
CA ASP A 22 59.57 11.87 -13.60
C ASP A 22 60.03 10.67 -12.74
N SER A 23 59.10 9.90 -12.17
CA SER A 23 59.41 8.64 -11.47
C SER A 23 59.98 7.56 -12.40
N GLY A 24 59.82 7.70 -13.71
CA GLY A 24 60.57 6.98 -14.74
C GLY A 24 60.14 5.53 -15.01
N ASP A 25 59.23 4.97 -14.21
CA ASP A 25 58.76 3.59 -14.38
C ASP A 25 57.33 3.54 -14.92
N ILE A 26 57.23 3.34 -16.24
CA ILE A 26 55.98 3.23 -16.98
C ILE A 26 55.08 2.12 -16.44
N PHE A 27 55.66 1.02 -15.92
CA PHE A 27 54.86 -0.09 -15.42
C PHE A 27 54.16 0.30 -14.11
N TYR A 28 54.87 0.91 -13.16
CA TYR A 28 54.24 1.41 -11.93
C TYR A 28 53.24 2.52 -12.19
N MET A 29 53.48 3.39 -13.19
CA MET A 29 52.52 4.43 -13.57
C MET A 29 51.20 3.86 -14.07
N VAL A 30 51.22 2.84 -14.93
CA VAL A 30 50.00 2.21 -15.45
C VAL A 30 49.23 1.49 -14.33
N VAL A 31 49.95 0.83 -13.41
CA VAL A 31 49.33 0.16 -12.25
C VAL A 31 48.67 1.20 -11.34
N ASP A 32 49.34 2.31 -11.02
CA ASP A 32 48.81 3.33 -10.13
C ASP A 32 47.61 4.08 -10.74
N LEU A 33 47.66 4.37 -12.05
CA LEU A 33 46.50 4.89 -12.80
C LEU A 33 45.32 3.91 -12.76
N LYS A 34 45.57 2.62 -12.97
CA LYS A 34 44.49 1.61 -12.93
C LYS A 34 43.90 1.48 -11.54
N VAL A 35 44.73 1.46 -10.49
CA VAL A 35 44.28 1.43 -9.09
C VAL A 35 43.48 2.68 -8.74
N THR A 36 43.93 3.86 -9.16
CA THR A 36 43.22 5.12 -8.93
C THR A 36 41.89 5.17 -9.67
N LEU A 37 41.84 4.72 -10.93
CA LEU A 37 40.59 4.60 -11.69
C LEU A 37 39.62 3.62 -11.03
N ILE A 38 40.10 2.47 -10.53
CA ILE A 38 39.27 1.51 -9.80
C ILE A 38 38.72 2.14 -8.52
N LYS A 39 39.56 2.80 -7.71
CA LYS A 39 39.14 3.49 -6.48
C LYS A 39 38.15 4.63 -6.75
N LEU A 40 38.36 5.40 -7.82
CA LEU A 40 37.44 6.46 -8.24
C LEU A 40 36.09 5.87 -8.67
N CYS A 41 36.11 4.78 -9.43
CA CYS A 41 34.90 4.04 -9.80
C CYS A 41 34.18 3.46 -8.57
N GLU A 42 34.89 2.84 -7.64
CA GLU A 42 34.31 2.27 -6.41
C GLU A 42 33.72 3.34 -5.50
N GLY A 43 34.43 4.44 -5.27
CA GLY A 43 33.93 5.58 -4.50
C GLY A 43 32.70 6.23 -5.14
N ASN A 44 32.71 6.39 -6.46
CA ASN A 44 31.56 6.89 -7.21
C ASN A 44 30.39 5.90 -7.19
N ASN A 45 30.64 4.59 -7.22
CA ASN A 45 29.60 3.56 -7.14
C ASN A 45 28.95 3.53 -5.77
N ALA A 46 29.71 3.65 -4.68
CA ALA A 46 29.16 3.73 -3.32
C ALA A 46 28.27 4.97 -3.15
N LYS A 47 28.73 6.13 -3.63
CA LYS A 47 27.94 7.37 -3.62
C LYS A 47 26.67 7.25 -4.47
N ARG A 48 26.79 6.74 -5.71
CA ARG A 48 25.64 6.48 -6.59
C ARG A 48 24.65 5.50 -5.98
N MET A 49 25.12 4.47 -5.29
CA MET A 49 24.27 3.48 -4.65
C MET A 49 23.52 4.06 -3.44
N GLN A 50 24.14 4.99 -2.70
CA GLN A 50 23.46 5.74 -1.65
C GLN A 50 22.42 6.70 -2.24
N GLU A 51 22.79 7.49 -3.25
CA GLU A 51 21.87 8.39 -3.96
C GLU A 51 20.68 7.64 -4.56
N LEU A 52 20.90 6.43 -5.10
CA LEU A 52 19.85 5.56 -5.62
C LEU A 52 18.94 5.03 -4.51
N LYS A 53 19.48 4.65 -3.34
CA LYS A 53 18.67 4.22 -2.18
C LYS A 53 17.80 5.35 -1.64
N ASP A 54 18.36 6.56 -1.54
CA ASP A 54 17.62 7.74 -1.09
C ASP A 54 16.54 8.13 -2.12
N PHE A 55 16.84 7.99 -3.41
CA PHE A 55 15.87 8.11 -4.50
C PHE A 55 14.76 7.04 -4.41
N GLU A 56 15.09 5.75 -4.22
CA GLU A 56 14.12 4.66 -4.07
C GLU A 56 13.18 4.88 -2.88
N ASN A 57 13.70 5.38 -1.75
CA ASN A 57 12.88 5.73 -0.59
C ASN A 57 11.94 6.89 -0.88
N GLY A 58 12.41 7.93 -1.55
CA GLY A 58 11.56 9.03 -2.02
C GLY A 58 10.47 8.50 -2.96
N LEU A 59 10.85 7.69 -3.93
CA LEU A 59 9.95 7.08 -4.90
C LEU A 59 8.90 6.18 -4.24
N TYR A 60 9.28 5.39 -3.22
CA TYR A 60 8.35 4.53 -2.47
C TYR A 60 7.15 5.31 -1.94
N ASN A 61 7.36 6.49 -1.35
CA ASN A 61 6.26 7.26 -0.75
C ASN A 61 5.29 7.80 -1.82
N HIS A 62 5.82 8.26 -2.95
CA HIS A 62 4.99 8.70 -4.07
C HIS A 62 4.22 7.53 -4.67
N LEU A 63 4.87 6.38 -4.89
CA LEU A 63 4.20 5.17 -5.36
C LEU A 63 3.15 4.66 -4.37
N PHE A 64 3.42 4.73 -3.06
CA PHE A 64 2.44 4.35 -2.04
C PHE A 64 1.21 5.26 -2.08
N ALA A 65 1.41 6.57 -2.24
CA ALA A 65 0.32 7.51 -2.46
C ALA A 65 -0.46 7.21 -3.75
N CYS A 66 0.23 6.84 -4.84
CA CYS A 66 -0.44 6.36 -6.05
C CYS A 66 -1.35 5.18 -5.73
N MET A 67 -0.85 4.15 -5.05
CA MET A 67 -1.62 2.94 -4.71
C MET A 67 -2.81 3.21 -3.80
N LEU A 68 -2.83 4.32 -3.07
CA LEU A 68 -3.96 4.74 -2.24
C LEU A 68 -4.83 5.83 -2.89
N SER A 69 -4.50 6.27 -4.11
CA SER A 69 -5.29 7.26 -4.82
C SER A 69 -6.70 6.74 -5.06
N PRO A 70 -7.74 7.59 -4.86
CA PRO A 70 -9.13 7.20 -5.09
C PRO A 70 -9.40 6.83 -6.56
N ASN A 71 -8.59 7.36 -7.48
CA ASN A 71 -8.77 7.25 -8.93
C ASN A 71 -8.10 6.01 -9.54
N ILE A 72 -7.37 5.21 -8.75
CA ILE A 72 -6.86 3.92 -9.23
C ILE A 72 -8.02 2.93 -9.32
N THR A 73 -8.13 2.29 -10.48
CA THR A 73 -9.23 1.37 -10.79
C THR A 73 -8.82 -0.10 -10.82
N ALA A 74 -7.51 -0.38 -10.78
CA ALA A 74 -6.95 -1.73 -10.68
C ALA A 74 -5.60 -1.73 -9.92
N TYR A 75 -5.16 -2.87 -9.42
CA TYR A 75 -3.89 -3.07 -8.74
C TYR A 75 -3.02 -4.11 -9.44
N VAL A 76 -3.62 -4.88 -10.34
CA VAL A 76 -2.97 -5.99 -11.05
C VAL A 76 -2.70 -5.58 -12.49
N THR A 77 -3.76 -5.36 -13.27
CA THR A 77 -3.68 -5.12 -14.70
C THR A 77 -3.18 -3.70 -14.99
N ASP A 78 -2.17 -3.57 -15.85
CA ASP A 78 -1.60 -2.31 -16.38
C ASP A 78 -1.18 -1.25 -15.34
N THR A 79 -1.17 -1.60 -14.05
CA THR A 79 -0.87 -0.67 -12.95
C THR A 79 0.52 -0.04 -13.10
N GLN A 80 1.51 -0.87 -13.41
CA GLN A 80 2.88 -0.40 -13.62
C GLN A 80 2.99 0.51 -14.84
N LEU A 81 2.31 0.19 -15.93
CA LEU A 81 2.32 0.97 -17.17
C LEU A 81 1.74 2.36 -16.92
N HIS A 82 0.53 2.42 -16.36
CA HIS A 82 -0.14 3.69 -16.08
C HIS A 82 0.63 4.56 -15.09
N ILE A 83 1.23 3.96 -14.05
CA ILE A 83 2.08 4.69 -13.12
C ILE A 83 3.34 5.21 -13.82
N MET A 84 3.97 4.43 -14.70
CA MET A 84 5.13 4.88 -15.48
C MET A 84 4.78 6.03 -16.43
N ASP A 85 3.62 5.99 -17.07
CA ASP A 85 3.12 7.08 -17.93
C ASP A 85 2.87 8.35 -17.11
N PHE A 86 2.31 8.20 -15.91
CA PHE A 86 2.10 9.30 -14.97
C PHE A 86 3.43 9.90 -14.49
N ILE A 87 4.41 9.07 -14.09
CA ILE A 87 5.76 9.51 -13.71
C ILE A 87 6.42 10.29 -14.84
N THR A 88 6.30 9.79 -16.08
CA THR A 88 6.88 10.43 -17.26
C THR A 88 6.29 11.84 -17.48
N SER A 89 4.99 11.99 -17.22
CA SER A 89 4.29 13.26 -17.40
C SER A 89 4.49 14.25 -16.23
N HIS A 90 4.88 13.75 -15.04
CA HIS A 90 5.00 14.53 -13.80
C HIS A 90 6.36 14.30 -13.13
N CYS A 91 7.44 14.45 -13.90
CA CYS A 91 8.81 14.19 -13.43
C CYS A 91 9.17 14.98 -12.16
N ASP A 92 8.65 16.19 -12.00
CA ASP A 92 8.85 17.06 -10.85
C ASP A 92 8.21 16.49 -9.57
N VAL A 93 7.01 15.91 -9.68
CA VAL A 93 6.31 15.25 -8.56
C VAL A 93 7.16 14.11 -8.00
N PHE A 94 7.76 13.30 -8.87
CA PHE A 94 8.58 12.15 -8.47
C PHE A 94 10.07 12.48 -8.31
N LYS A 95 10.45 13.75 -8.45
CA LYS A 95 11.84 14.24 -8.40
C LYS A 95 12.77 13.46 -9.33
N ILE A 96 12.29 13.14 -10.53
CA ILE A 96 13.06 12.46 -11.57
C ILE A 96 14.12 13.43 -12.12
N PRO A 97 15.42 13.07 -12.08
CA PRO A 97 16.46 13.91 -12.65
C PRO A 97 16.25 14.18 -14.15
N PRO A 98 16.52 15.41 -14.64
CA PRO A 98 16.50 15.71 -16.06
C PRO A 98 17.48 14.81 -16.83
N GLY A 99 17.10 14.29 -17.99
CA GLY A 99 17.95 13.39 -18.79
C GLY A 99 17.78 11.90 -18.46
N MET A 100 17.14 11.54 -17.33
CA MET A 100 17.00 10.14 -16.92
C MET A 100 16.00 9.35 -17.77
N LEU A 101 15.00 10.02 -18.35
CA LEU A 101 13.99 9.37 -19.18
C LEU A 101 14.38 9.30 -20.67
N GLU A 102 15.30 10.18 -21.08
CA GLU A 102 15.90 10.24 -22.41
C GLU A 102 16.92 9.12 -22.62
N ASP A 103 17.58 8.66 -21.56
CA ASP A 103 18.46 7.50 -21.57
C ASP A 103 17.63 6.20 -21.46
N VAL A 104 17.73 5.35 -22.49
CA VAL A 104 16.96 4.10 -22.59
C VAL A 104 17.31 3.12 -21.46
N GLU A 105 18.58 3.06 -21.04
CA GLU A 105 19.04 2.15 -20.00
C GLU A 105 18.57 2.63 -18.62
N LEU A 106 18.72 3.92 -18.32
CA LEU A 106 18.24 4.51 -17.06
C LEU A 106 16.71 4.44 -16.94
N ARG A 107 15.99 4.70 -18.04
CA ARG A 107 14.53 4.52 -18.07
C ARG A 107 14.13 3.07 -17.80
N ALA A 108 14.85 2.09 -18.35
CA ALA A 108 14.60 0.69 -18.07
C ALA A 108 14.90 0.32 -16.61
N GLN A 109 15.97 0.86 -16.02
CA GLN A 109 16.29 0.69 -14.60
C GLN A 109 15.23 1.32 -13.68
N LEU A 110 14.71 2.51 -14.03
CA LEU A 110 13.59 3.13 -13.33
C LEU A 110 12.34 2.23 -13.37
N GLY A 111 11.98 1.73 -14.56
CA GLY A 111 10.82 0.84 -14.72
C GLY A 111 10.92 -0.43 -13.86
N LYS A 112 12.11 -1.03 -13.80
CA LYS A 112 12.39 -2.17 -12.90
C LYS A 112 12.25 -1.80 -11.42
N SER A 113 12.75 -0.62 -11.04
CA SER A 113 12.67 -0.12 -9.66
C SER A 113 11.22 0.16 -9.25
N VAL A 114 10.44 0.81 -10.12
CA VAL A 114 9.00 1.04 -9.91
C VAL A 114 8.26 -0.29 -9.74
N THR A 115 8.49 -1.27 -10.62
CA THR A 115 7.86 -2.60 -10.53
C THR A 115 8.16 -3.30 -9.20
N LYS A 116 9.43 -3.29 -8.79
CA LYS A 116 9.89 -3.86 -7.52
C LYS A 116 9.25 -3.17 -6.33
N LEU A 117 9.20 -1.83 -6.32
CA LEU A 117 8.61 -1.05 -5.24
C LEU A 117 7.10 -1.25 -5.15
N LEU A 118 6.38 -1.23 -6.27
CA LEU A 118 4.94 -1.51 -6.31
C LEU A 118 4.61 -2.90 -5.76
N THR A 119 5.37 -3.92 -6.18
CA THR A 119 5.23 -5.28 -5.65
C THR A 119 5.45 -5.31 -4.13
N GLY A 120 6.49 -4.61 -3.65
CA GLY A 120 6.78 -4.48 -2.22
C GLY A 120 5.67 -3.77 -1.45
N ILE A 121 5.13 -2.67 -2.00
CA ILE A 121 4.01 -1.91 -1.44
C ILE A 121 2.76 -2.80 -1.33
N CYS A 122 2.39 -3.48 -2.41
CA CYS A 122 1.26 -4.39 -2.41
C CYS A 122 1.44 -5.50 -1.36
N SER A 123 2.62 -6.12 -1.30
CA SER A 123 2.90 -7.13 -0.28
C SER A 123 2.75 -6.57 1.15
N ALA A 124 3.27 -5.37 1.40
CA ALA A 124 3.18 -4.70 2.70
C ALA A 124 1.73 -4.35 3.09
N ILE A 125 0.94 -3.82 2.15
CA ILE A 125 -0.48 -3.52 2.34
C ILE A 125 -1.24 -4.79 2.73
N LYS A 126 -1.13 -5.84 1.91
CA LYS A 126 -1.81 -7.12 2.16
C LYS A 126 -1.43 -7.71 3.52
N THR A 127 -0.14 -7.71 3.86
CA THR A 127 0.38 -8.29 5.11
C THR A 127 -0.11 -7.52 6.33
N THR A 128 -0.08 -6.19 6.27
CA THR A 128 -0.51 -5.33 7.37
C THR A 128 -2.01 -5.42 7.58
N LEU A 129 -2.80 -5.41 6.51
CA LEU A 129 -4.25 -5.56 6.58
C LEU A 129 -4.66 -6.94 7.10
N THR A 130 -4.02 -8.02 6.64
CA THR A 130 -4.27 -9.37 7.16
C THR A 130 -4.01 -9.43 8.67
N THR A 131 -2.87 -8.87 9.10
CA THR A 131 -2.53 -8.77 10.52
C THR A 131 -3.54 -7.93 11.28
N SER A 132 -4.01 -6.83 10.69
CA SER A 132 -5.01 -5.95 11.29
C SER A 132 -6.32 -6.66 11.53
N VAL A 133 -6.86 -7.34 10.52
CA VAL A 133 -8.12 -8.09 10.62
C VAL A 133 -8.03 -9.13 11.74
N VAL A 134 -6.92 -9.88 11.81
CA VAL A 134 -6.69 -10.87 12.87
C VAL A 134 -6.62 -10.21 14.25
N LYS A 135 -5.92 -9.08 14.37
CA LYS A 135 -5.74 -8.36 15.65
C LYS A 135 -6.88 -7.40 15.99
N ARG A 136 -7.87 -7.26 15.10
CA ARG A 136 -8.97 -6.29 15.21
C ARG A 136 -8.48 -4.85 15.43
N THR A 137 -7.42 -4.44 14.72
CA THR A 137 -6.84 -3.09 14.88
C THR A 137 -7.61 -2.05 14.07
N SER A 138 -7.60 -0.81 14.56
CA SER A 138 -8.29 0.29 13.88
C SER A 138 -7.61 0.67 12.56
N ILE A 139 -8.41 1.13 11.60
CA ILE A 139 -7.89 1.55 10.31
C ILE A 139 -6.86 2.66 10.40
N ALA A 140 -7.04 3.60 11.33
CA ALA A 140 -6.09 4.68 11.52
C ALA A 140 -4.71 4.16 11.96
N ASP A 141 -4.68 3.11 12.79
CA ASP A 141 -3.43 2.48 13.19
C ASP A 141 -2.79 1.71 12.02
N VAL A 142 -3.60 1.03 11.20
CA VAL A 142 -3.12 0.37 9.98
C VAL A 142 -2.50 1.35 9.01
N THR A 143 -3.20 2.43 8.70
CA THR A 143 -2.69 3.42 7.75
C THR A 143 -1.44 4.10 8.29
N ARG A 144 -1.36 4.35 9.60
CA ARG A 144 -0.13 4.88 10.24
C ARG A 144 1.04 3.90 10.14
N ALA A 145 0.78 2.61 10.34
CA ALA A 145 1.81 1.56 10.20
C ALA A 145 2.32 1.47 8.76
N LEU A 146 1.42 1.54 7.77
CA LEU A 146 1.78 1.49 6.35
C LEU A 146 2.50 2.75 5.86
N ALA A 147 2.09 3.92 6.35
CA ALA A 147 2.67 5.20 5.94
C ALA A 147 4.13 5.36 6.38
N ARG A 148 4.70 4.48 7.22
CA ARG A 148 6.06 4.53 7.81
C ARG A 148 6.33 5.88 8.48
N SER A 149 6.39 5.91 9.81
CA SER A 149 6.68 7.14 10.58
C SER A 149 7.94 7.86 10.06
N GLY A 150 7.78 8.96 9.33
CA GLY A 150 8.89 9.71 8.70
C GLY A 150 8.78 9.91 7.18
N SER A 151 7.79 9.33 6.50
CA SER A 151 7.66 9.35 5.03
C SER A 151 7.29 10.70 4.39
N GLY A 152 6.87 11.69 5.18
CA GLY A 152 6.37 12.96 4.66
C GLY A 152 5.05 12.87 3.90
N MET A 153 4.39 11.70 3.87
CA MET A 153 3.03 11.54 3.38
C MET A 153 2.05 11.88 4.50
N GLU A 154 1.09 12.77 4.23
CA GLU A 154 0.02 13.11 5.16
C GLU A 154 -1.18 12.22 4.88
N VAL A 155 -1.69 11.56 5.91
CA VAL A 155 -2.81 10.62 5.78
C VAL A 155 -4.12 11.37 6.06
N ASP A 156 -5.05 11.31 5.11
CA ASP A 156 -6.37 11.93 5.18
C ASP A 156 -7.52 10.90 5.01
N SER A 157 -8.75 11.39 4.97
CA SER A 157 -9.95 10.55 4.81
C SER A 157 -9.98 9.76 3.51
N THR A 158 -9.42 10.28 2.41
CA THR A 158 -9.41 9.56 1.12
C THR A 158 -8.54 8.31 1.21
N HIS A 159 -7.40 8.41 1.89
CA HIS A 159 -6.53 7.27 2.15
C HIS A 159 -7.21 6.25 3.06
N TRP A 160 -7.90 6.68 4.12
CA TRP A 160 -8.63 5.76 5.01
C TRP A 160 -9.77 5.05 4.31
N ASN A 161 -10.54 5.76 3.49
CA ASN A 161 -11.58 5.18 2.65
C ASN A 161 -11.02 4.07 1.77
N ARG A 162 -9.86 4.30 1.14
CA ARG A 162 -9.20 3.31 0.29
C ARG A 162 -8.70 2.11 1.10
N ILE A 163 -8.07 2.35 2.25
CA ILE A 163 -7.63 1.27 3.15
C ILE A 163 -8.83 0.47 3.68
N ALA A 164 -9.99 1.11 3.88
CA ALA A 164 -11.21 0.46 4.32
C ALA A 164 -11.76 -0.51 3.30
N LEU A 165 -11.80 -0.10 2.03
CA LEU A 165 -12.10 -1.01 0.93
C LEU A 165 -11.17 -2.23 0.98
N LEU A 166 -9.86 -2.01 1.02
CA LEU A 166 -8.88 -3.10 1.01
C LEU A 166 -9.03 -4.03 2.22
N SER A 167 -9.33 -3.48 3.40
CA SER A 167 -9.63 -4.23 4.63
C SER A 167 -10.89 -5.09 4.43
N ALA A 168 -11.96 -4.52 3.89
CA ALA A 168 -13.20 -5.22 3.60
C ALA A 168 -12.96 -6.37 2.61
N SER A 169 -12.22 -6.14 1.52
CA SER A 169 -11.87 -7.19 0.55
C SER A 169 -11.03 -8.31 1.18
N ILE A 170 -10.16 -8.01 2.16
CA ILE A 170 -9.47 -9.06 2.92
C ILE A 170 -10.46 -9.87 3.76
N LYS A 171 -11.39 -9.23 4.47
CA LYS A 171 -12.40 -9.93 5.25
C LYS A 171 -13.26 -10.82 4.36
N GLU A 172 -13.66 -10.33 3.19
CA GLU A 172 -14.36 -11.12 2.18
C GLU A 172 -13.52 -12.30 1.72
N LEU A 173 -12.22 -12.11 1.44
CA LEU A 173 -11.28 -13.18 1.07
C LEU A 173 -11.14 -14.28 2.15
N PHE A 174 -11.35 -13.93 3.42
CA PHE A 174 -11.34 -14.87 4.54
C PHE A 174 -12.74 -15.24 5.05
N SER A 175 -13.79 -14.83 4.34
CA SER A 175 -15.15 -15.09 4.71
C SER A 175 -15.46 -16.58 4.60
N PRO A 176 -16.28 -17.17 5.51
CA PRO A 176 -16.69 -18.56 5.43
C PRO A 176 -17.30 -18.93 4.08
N TYR A 177 -17.92 -17.97 3.39
CA TYR A 177 -18.49 -18.10 2.05
C TYR A 177 -17.47 -18.47 0.96
N LEU A 178 -16.16 -18.29 1.20
CA LEU A 178 -15.10 -18.73 0.30
C LEU A 178 -14.52 -20.10 0.67
N ILE A 179 -14.90 -20.68 1.82
CA ILE A 179 -14.53 -22.06 2.20
C ILE A 179 -14.96 -23.06 1.11
N PRO A 180 -16.19 -22.99 0.56
CA PRO A 180 -16.61 -23.77 -0.61
C PRO A 180 -15.66 -23.71 -1.82
N LEU A 181 -15.02 -22.55 -2.04
CA LEU A 181 -14.16 -22.29 -3.19
C LEU A 181 -12.69 -22.68 -2.95
N LEU A 182 -12.34 -23.16 -1.75
CA LEU A 182 -11.01 -23.69 -1.46
C LEU A 182 -10.79 -25.02 -2.19
N LYS A 183 -9.52 -25.35 -2.48
CA LYS A 183 -9.16 -26.69 -2.96
C LYS A 183 -9.61 -27.75 -1.95
N GLN A 184 -9.99 -28.94 -2.45
CA GLN A 184 -10.57 -30.02 -1.64
C GLN A 184 -9.74 -30.35 -0.39
N ASP A 185 -8.41 -30.40 -0.51
CA ASP A 185 -7.51 -30.71 0.61
C ASP A 185 -7.53 -29.65 1.73
N MET A 186 -7.74 -28.38 1.38
CA MET A 186 -7.92 -27.30 2.34
C MET A 186 -9.33 -27.30 2.93
N ARG A 187 -10.35 -27.62 2.13
CA ARG A 187 -11.73 -27.82 2.62
C ARG A 187 -11.79 -28.90 3.67
N ASP A 188 -11.16 -30.05 3.42
CA ASP A 188 -11.12 -31.17 4.36
C ASP A 188 -10.43 -30.78 5.67
N LYS A 189 -9.30 -30.05 5.59
CA LYS A 189 -8.61 -29.52 6.79
C LYS A 189 -9.46 -28.53 7.58
N VAL A 190 -10.15 -27.61 6.89
CA VAL A 190 -11.03 -26.61 7.51
C VAL A 190 -12.24 -27.30 8.17
N LYS A 191 -12.89 -28.24 7.46
CA LYS A 191 -14.00 -29.05 7.95
C LYS A 191 -13.61 -29.82 9.22
N CYS A 192 -12.46 -30.50 9.19
CA CYS A 192 -11.97 -31.28 10.33
C CYS A 192 -11.57 -30.39 11.52
N LYS A 193 -10.93 -29.24 11.31
CA LYS A 193 -10.41 -28.40 12.40
C LYS A 193 -11.44 -27.45 13.00
N LEU A 194 -12.30 -26.87 12.17
CA LEU A 194 -13.24 -25.81 12.59
C LEU A 194 -14.66 -26.33 12.77
N GLY A 195 -14.96 -27.59 12.40
CA GLY A 195 -16.30 -28.18 12.53
C GLY A 195 -17.36 -27.46 11.68
N VAL A 196 -16.94 -26.72 10.66
CA VAL A 196 -17.82 -25.96 9.77
C VAL A 196 -18.49 -26.92 8.79
N ASN A 197 -19.82 -26.84 8.69
CA ASN A 197 -20.59 -27.56 7.69
C ASN A 197 -20.45 -26.85 6.33
N ILE A 198 -19.48 -27.29 5.53
CA ILE A 198 -19.17 -26.68 4.22
C ILE A 198 -20.33 -26.91 3.23
N GLU A 199 -21.02 -28.05 3.31
CA GLU A 199 -22.18 -28.33 2.46
C GLU A 199 -23.31 -27.31 2.66
N ARG A 200 -23.51 -26.84 3.89
CA ARG A 200 -24.48 -25.77 4.18
C ARG A 200 -24.04 -24.43 3.59
N LEU A 201 -22.75 -24.10 3.67
CA LEU A 201 -22.22 -22.87 3.07
C LEU A 201 -22.29 -22.90 1.53
N GLU A 202 -22.05 -24.07 0.92
CA GLU A 202 -22.26 -24.29 -0.52
C GLU A 202 -23.73 -24.11 -0.90
N GLY A 203 -24.65 -24.67 -0.10
CA GLY A 203 -26.08 -24.47 -0.27
C GLY A 203 -26.44 -22.99 -0.24
N ASP A 204 -26.02 -22.25 0.78
CA ASP A 204 -26.34 -20.82 0.92
C ASP A 204 -25.73 -19.95 -0.21
N LEU A 205 -24.63 -20.37 -0.84
CA LEU A 205 -23.92 -19.60 -1.87
C LEU A 205 -24.45 -19.84 -3.30
N PHE A 206 -24.91 -21.06 -3.58
CA PHE A 206 -25.30 -21.52 -4.91
C PHE A 206 -26.79 -21.88 -5.00
N ASP A 207 -27.61 -21.51 -4.00
CA ASP A 207 -29.07 -21.64 -4.11
C ASP A 207 -29.57 -20.61 -5.13
N ASP A 208 -29.67 -21.04 -6.38
CA ASP A 208 -30.21 -20.29 -7.53
C ASP A 208 -31.67 -19.80 -7.33
N ASN A 209 -32.30 -20.09 -6.19
CA ASN A 209 -33.65 -19.65 -5.85
C ASN A 209 -33.74 -18.20 -5.33
N TYR A 210 -32.64 -17.46 -5.22
CA TYR A 210 -32.68 -16.03 -4.90
C TYR A 210 -33.03 -15.19 -6.15
N ALA A 211 -34.22 -15.41 -6.71
CA ALA A 211 -34.80 -14.50 -7.69
C ALA A 211 -35.27 -13.22 -6.95
N PRO A 212 -34.67 -12.05 -7.20
CA PRO A 212 -35.12 -10.81 -6.57
C PRO A 212 -36.41 -10.36 -7.27
N GLY A 213 -37.56 -10.82 -6.78
CA GLY A 213 -38.84 -10.39 -7.34
C GLY A 213 -40.11 -11.18 -7.03
N SER A 214 -40.08 -12.23 -6.21
CA SER A 214 -41.33 -12.90 -5.81
C SER A 214 -41.90 -12.27 -4.54
N ASN A 215 -42.70 -11.22 -4.73
CA ASN A 215 -43.68 -10.79 -3.74
C ASN A 215 -44.69 -11.91 -3.55
N ASN A 216 -44.56 -12.68 -2.47
CA ASN A 216 -45.69 -13.38 -1.89
C ASN A 216 -45.81 -12.93 -0.43
N GLU A 217 -46.71 -11.97 -0.22
CA GLU A 217 -47.36 -11.73 1.06
C GLU A 217 -47.98 -13.05 1.55
N ALA A 218 -47.42 -13.60 2.62
CA ALA A 218 -48.13 -14.53 3.48
C ALA A 218 -47.72 -14.24 4.92
N SER A 219 -48.45 -13.30 5.53
CA SER A 219 -48.45 -13.08 6.98
C SER A 219 -48.76 -14.37 7.74
N PRO A 220 -48.03 -14.69 8.82
CA PRO A 220 -48.54 -15.56 9.86
C PRO A 220 -49.26 -14.73 10.92
N GLU A 221 -50.54 -15.04 11.08
CA GLU A 221 -51.47 -14.45 12.03
C GLU A 221 -50.99 -14.57 13.48
N THR A 222 -50.93 -13.44 14.18
CA THR A 222 -50.89 -13.34 15.64
C THR A 222 -52.28 -13.66 16.22
N PRO A 223 -52.41 -14.55 17.22
CA PRO A 223 -53.63 -14.60 18.02
C PRO A 223 -53.60 -13.51 19.10
N ALA A 224 -54.74 -12.82 19.18
CA ALA A 224 -55.00 -11.69 20.03
C ALA A 224 -55.12 -12.04 21.52
N ASN A 225 -55.05 -10.95 22.31
CA ASN A 225 -55.77 -10.71 23.56
C ASN A 225 -54.95 -10.91 24.86
N ASP A 226 -54.51 -9.81 25.48
CA ASP A 226 -55.27 -9.31 26.63
C ASP A 226 -54.94 -7.86 27.01
N ASN A 227 -56.00 -7.16 27.42
CA ASN A 227 -56.04 -5.76 27.83
C ASN A 227 -55.43 -5.54 29.22
N ARG A 228 -54.54 -4.54 29.38
CA ARG A 228 -54.61 -3.55 30.48
C ARG A 228 -53.48 -2.50 30.45
N ALA A 229 -53.86 -1.27 30.16
CA ALA A 229 -53.38 -0.06 30.85
C ALA A 229 -54.64 0.56 31.52
N PRO A 230 -54.57 1.32 32.63
CA PRO A 230 -53.64 2.44 32.79
C PRO A 230 -53.10 2.67 34.21
N SER A 231 -52.08 3.51 34.37
CA SER A 231 -52.16 4.75 35.18
C SER A 231 -50.78 5.33 35.49
N ALA A 232 -50.77 6.66 35.48
CA ALA A 232 -49.66 7.57 35.73
C ALA A 232 -49.19 7.62 37.20
N ARG A 233 -47.92 8.03 37.35
CA ARG A 233 -47.28 8.80 38.45
C ARG A 233 -45.84 9.05 37.99
N ARG A 234 -45.39 10.25 37.61
CA ARG A 234 -45.15 11.49 38.39
C ARG A 234 -44.34 11.27 39.67
N ASN A 235 -43.06 11.65 39.60
CA ASN A 235 -42.17 12.29 40.59
C ASN A 235 -40.81 12.44 39.86
N GLU A 236 -40.28 13.60 39.48
CA GLU A 236 -39.86 14.80 40.23
C GLU A 236 -38.88 14.53 41.39
N ASN A 237 -37.72 15.21 41.30
CA ASN A 237 -36.61 15.40 42.24
C ASN A 237 -35.48 14.35 42.17
N GLY A 238 -34.19 14.69 42.09
CA GLY A 238 -33.47 15.97 42.23
C GLY A 238 -32.03 15.70 42.73
N ALA A 239 -31.17 16.72 42.61
CA ALA A 239 -29.80 16.86 43.16
C ALA A 239 -28.67 16.09 42.43
N ASP A 240 -27.73 16.79 41.79
CA ASP A 240 -26.57 17.53 42.35
C ASP A 240 -25.50 16.60 42.93
N MET A 241 -24.27 16.79 42.44
CA MET A 241 -22.92 16.46 42.95
C MET A 241 -22.06 16.18 41.72
N ASP A 242 -21.22 17.08 41.21
CA ASP A 242 -20.16 17.90 41.80
C ASP A 242 -18.90 17.56 40.99
N ASP A 243 -18.18 18.62 40.64
CA ASP A 243 -16.85 18.63 40.06
C ASP A 243 -15.89 17.76 40.87
N GLU A 244 -15.05 16.96 40.18
CA GLU A 244 -13.64 16.88 40.55
C GLU A 244 -12.76 16.86 39.30
N GLU A 245 -12.29 18.06 39.01
CA GLU A 245 -11.02 18.43 38.43
C GLU A 245 -9.89 17.57 39.05
N LEU A 246 -9.20 16.76 38.23
CA LEU A 246 -7.92 16.16 38.64
C LEU A 246 -6.81 16.56 37.68
N GLU A 247 -5.84 17.19 38.33
CA GLU A 247 -4.73 17.95 37.83
C GLU A 247 -3.73 17.12 37.01
N ASP A 248 -3.17 17.86 36.07
CA ASP A 248 -1.95 17.59 35.33
C ASP A 248 -0.76 17.49 36.32
N GLN A 249 -0.06 16.36 36.34
CA GLN A 249 1.28 16.29 36.91
C GLN A 249 2.26 15.64 35.93
N SER A 250 3.05 16.53 35.36
CA SER A 250 4.34 16.29 34.71
C SER A 250 5.27 15.43 35.58
N GLY A 251 5.87 14.42 34.96
CA GLY A 251 6.94 13.61 35.58
C GLY A 251 7.99 13.23 34.55
N VAL A 252 8.81 14.21 34.15
CA VAL A 252 10.08 13.98 33.45
C VAL A 252 10.98 13.12 34.33
N ARG A 253 11.40 11.95 33.83
CA ARG A 253 12.60 11.26 34.30
C ARG A 253 13.51 10.98 33.13
N LEU A 254 14.54 11.82 33.03
CA LEU A 254 15.81 11.53 32.39
C LEU A 254 16.49 10.39 33.15
N GLY A 255 17.04 9.44 32.41
CA GLY A 255 17.87 8.35 32.90
C GLY A 255 18.79 7.89 31.79
N ASP A 256 19.95 8.55 31.71
CA ASP A 256 21.16 8.10 31.01
C ASP A 256 21.65 6.76 31.59
N GLY A 257 22.27 5.93 30.75
CA GLY A 257 22.99 4.74 31.20
C GLY A 257 23.33 3.70 30.12
N ASP A 258 24.29 4.06 29.26
CA ASP A 258 25.34 3.25 28.60
C ASP A 258 25.16 1.77 28.20
N ALA A 259 25.28 1.57 26.88
CA ALA A 259 26.34 0.83 26.16
C ALA A 259 26.93 -0.47 26.74
N HIS A 260 26.58 -1.59 26.08
CA HIS A 260 27.45 -2.68 25.55
C HIS A 260 26.47 -3.64 24.83
N GLY A 261 26.57 -3.99 23.55
CA GLY A 261 27.74 -4.20 22.71
C GLY A 261 28.02 -5.70 22.66
N GLU A 262 27.28 -6.45 21.82
CA GLU A 262 27.72 -7.70 21.20
C GLU A 262 26.71 -8.14 20.13
N ASP A 263 27.23 -8.24 18.91
CA ASP A 263 26.59 -8.69 17.68
C ASP A 263 26.39 -10.22 17.71
N GLU A 264 25.17 -10.70 17.50
CA GLU A 264 24.94 -12.08 17.06
C GLU A 264 24.36 -12.09 15.64
N GLU A 265 25.22 -12.53 14.72
CA GLU A 265 24.95 -12.86 13.33
C GLU A 265 23.82 -13.89 13.20
N LEU A 266 22.67 -13.46 12.68
CA LEU A 266 21.66 -14.38 12.16
C LEU A 266 22.11 -14.90 10.78
N ASN A 267 22.76 -16.06 10.81
CA ASN A 267 23.03 -16.90 9.65
C ASN A 267 21.74 -17.23 8.89
N ALA A 268 21.63 -16.75 7.65
CA ALA A 268 20.64 -17.20 6.67
C ALA A 268 21.20 -18.42 5.91
N PRO A 269 20.45 -19.54 5.79
CA PRO A 269 20.90 -20.66 4.95
C PRO A 269 20.64 -20.35 3.47
N GLY A 270 21.65 -20.68 2.65
CA GLY A 270 21.71 -20.37 1.23
C GLY A 270 20.62 -21.02 0.38
N ASN A 271 20.11 -20.24 -0.57
CA ASN A 271 19.31 -20.72 -1.69
C ASN A 271 20.23 -21.06 -2.86
N ASN A 272 20.35 -22.35 -3.15
CA ASN A 272 20.67 -22.85 -4.49
C ASN A 272 19.43 -23.58 -5.01
N VAL A 273 18.61 -22.89 -5.79
CA VAL A 273 17.74 -23.52 -6.79
C VAL A 273 17.71 -22.58 -8.00
N GLU A 274 18.51 -22.93 -9.00
CA GLU A 274 18.29 -22.50 -10.38
C GLU A 274 16.94 -23.05 -10.84
N ASN A 275 15.99 -22.18 -11.14
CA ASN A 275 14.90 -22.48 -12.07
C ASN A 275 14.77 -21.26 -12.98
N GLY A 276 14.79 -21.51 -14.29
CA GLY A 276 14.80 -20.47 -15.31
C GLY A 276 13.53 -19.65 -15.29
N ASP A 277 13.68 -18.37 -14.95
CA ASP A 277 12.65 -17.35 -15.06
C ASP A 277 12.62 -16.84 -16.51
N ASP A 278 11.49 -17.03 -17.18
CA ASP A 278 11.15 -16.29 -18.39
C ASP A 278 10.71 -14.87 -17.96
N PRO A 279 11.38 -13.78 -18.38
CA PRO A 279 11.18 -12.44 -17.80
C PRO A 279 9.83 -11.77 -18.11
N LEU A 280 8.89 -12.45 -18.76
CA LEU A 280 7.67 -11.84 -19.29
C LEU A 280 6.37 -12.42 -18.75
N ASP A 281 6.39 -13.50 -17.96
CA ASP A 281 5.17 -13.99 -17.30
C ASP A 281 5.09 -13.50 -15.85
N SER A 282 4.72 -12.23 -15.73
CA SER A 282 4.55 -11.57 -14.44
C SER A 282 3.32 -12.10 -13.65
N GLY A 283 2.49 -12.98 -14.23
CA GLY A 283 1.34 -13.58 -13.55
C GLY A 283 0.11 -12.69 -13.40
N PHE A 284 0.09 -11.50 -14.03
CA PHE A 284 -0.96 -10.48 -13.89
C PHE A 284 -2.11 -10.58 -14.91
N GLY A 285 -2.28 -11.73 -15.58
CA GLY A 285 -3.28 -11.89 -16.64
C GLY A 285 -4.70 -12.23 -16.17
N LEU A 286 -5.70 -11.53 -16.72
CA LEU A 286 -7.10 -11.97 -16.75
C LEU A 286 -7.30 -12.97 -17.89
N VAL A 287 -7.94 -14.12 -17.63
CA VAL A 287 -8.38 -15.05 -18.69
C VAL A 287 -9.89 -14.89 -18.83
N GLU A 288 -10.36 -14.35 -19.96
CA GLU A 288 -11.78 -14.30 -20.34
C GLU A 288 -12.72 -13.59 -19.33
N GLY A 289 -12.27 -12.51 -18.68
CA GLY A 289 -13.09 -11.76 -17.73
C GLY A 289 -13.35 -12.48 -16.40
N ILE A 290 -12.80 -13.68 -16.23
CA ILE A 290 -12.76 -14.42 -14.97
C ILE A 290 -11.34 -14.25 -14.41
N PRO A 291 -11.17 -13.78 -13.16
CA PRO A 291 -9.84 -13.66 -12.59
C PRO A 291 -9.11 -15.00 -12.65
N ALA A 292 -7.87 -15.07 -13.13
CA ALA A 292 -7.11 -16.31 -13.11
C ALA A 292 -6.76 -16.66 -11.64
N TRP A 293 -7.54 -17.54 -11.00
CA TRP A 293 -7.47 -17.86 -9.56
C TRP A 293 -6.23 -18.69 -9.14
N TYR A 294 -5.10 -18.64 -9.84
CA TYR A 294 -4.06 -19.67 -9.71
C TYR A 294 -2.72 -19.26 -9.07
N ASN A 295 -2.58 -18.04 -8.52
CA ASN A 295 -1.49 -17.73 -7.59
C ASN A 295 -2.03 -17.06 -6.31
N ASN A 296 -1.73 -17.63 -5.13
CA ASN A 296 -2.23 -17.18 -3.81
C ASN A 296 -1.89 -15.71 -3.52
N THR A 297 -0.82 -15.19 -4.11
CA THR A 297 -0.42 -13.79 -3.93
C THR A 297 -1.37 -12.84 -4.66
N ILE A 298 -1.82 -13.22 -5.86
CA ILE A 298 -2.56 -12.40 -6.82
C ILE A 298 -4.07 -12.42 -6.55
N ARG A 299 -4.60 -13.52 -5.97
CA ARG A 299 -6.04 -13.66 -5.64
C ARG A 299 -6.64 -12.47 -4.89
N PHE A 300 -5.90 -11.93 -3.93
CA PHE A 300 -6.35 -10.76 -3.17
C PHE A 300 -6.53 -9.53 -4.06
N TRP A 301 -5.54 -9.22 -4.89
CA TRP A 301 -5.57 -8.04 -5.75
C TRP A 301 -6.59 -8.19 -6.87
N ASN A 302 -6.73 -9.39 -7.43
CA ASN A 302 -7.80 -9.69 -8.38
C ASN A 302 -9.20 -9.49 -7.77
N LEU A 303 -9.39 -9.89 -6.51
CA LEU A 303 -10.65 -9.64 -5.80
C LEU A 303 -10.88 -8.14 -5.63
N VAL A 304 -9.87 -7.39 -5.18
CA VAL A 304 -9.95 -5.93 -5.04
C VAL A 304 -10.31 -5.26 -6.37
N ASP A 305 -9.66 -5.65 -7.46
CA ASP A 305 -9.92 -5.10 -8.80
C ASP A 305 -11.36 -5.41 -9.25
N HIS A 306 -11.84 -6.61 -8.96
CA HIS A 306 -13.22 -6.99 -9.24
C HIS A 306 -14.23 -6.20 -8.39
N SER A 307 -13.98 -6.03 -7.09
CA SER A 307 -14.82 -5.21 -6.21
C SER A 307 -14.87 -3.76 -6.70
N LEU A 308 -13.73 -3.19 -7.10
CA LEU A 308 -13.66 -1.84 -7.68
C LEU A 308 -14.47 -1.73 -8.97
N LEU A 309 -14.36 -2.73 -9.85
CA LEU A 309 -15.13 -2.76 -11.09
C LEU A 309 -16.64 -2.78 -10.81
N ILE A 310 -17.10 -3.59 -9.85
CA ILE A 310 -18.50 -3.65 -9.44
C ILE A 310 -18.96 -2.30 -8.88
N MET A 311 -18.19 -1.69 -7.97
CA MET A 311 -18.54 -0.38 -7.40
C MET A 311 -18.63 0.69 -8.49
N CYS A 312 -17.68 0.70 -9.43
CA CYS A 312 -17.73 1.57 -10.61
C CYS A 312 -18.99 1.34 -11.44
N GLN A 313 -19.36 0.08 -11.70
CA GLN A 313 -20.58 -0.24 -12.46
C GLN A 313 -21.85 0.20 -11.73
N MET A 314 -21.97 -0.06 -10.43
CA MET A 314 -23.10 0.39 -9.60
C MET A 314 -23.23 1.93 -9.61
N SER A 315 -22.10 2.63 -9.53
CA SER A 315 -22.08 4.11 -9.59
C SER A 315 -22.54 4.63 -10.96
N LYS A 316 -22.15 3.96 -12.06
CA LYS A 316 -22.56 4.30 -13.43
C LYS A 316 -24.05 4.09 -13.64
N GLU A 317 -24.61 2.99 -13.12
CA GLU A 317 -26.04 2.69 -13.24
C GLU A 317 -26.91 3.66 -12.43
N SER A 318 -26.38 4.18 -11.32
CA SER A 318 -27.09 5.10 -10.43
C SER A 318 -26.98 6.58 -10.85
N SER A 319 -26.18 6.88 -11.89
CA SER A 319 -25.80 8.26 -12.24
C SER A 319 -26.03 8.57 -13.70
N SER A 320 -26.38 9.83 -14.02
CA SER A 320 -26.55 10.27 -15.41
C SER A 320 -25.34 11.06 -15.93
N THR A 321 -24.45 11.50 -15.03
CA THR A 321 -23.28 12.31 -15.37
C THR A 321 -22.00 11.78 -14.69
N PRO A 322 -20.81 12.03 -15.24
CA PRO A 322 -19.54 11.62 -14.61
C PRO A 322 -19.33 12.22 -13.21
N ALA A 323 -19.79 13.45 -12.97
CA ALA A 323 -19.67 14.10 -11.66
C ALA A 323 -20.62 13.50 -10.60
N GLU A 324 -21.77 12.97 -11.01
CA GLU A 324 -22.66 12.20 -10.13
C GLU A 324 -22.07 10.82 -9.87
N GLN A 325 -21.49 10.18 -10.90
CA GLN A 325 -20.84 8.88 -10.76
C GLN A 325 -19.72 8.92 -9.72
N ASP A 326 -18.84 9.94 -9.78
CA ASP A 326 -17.78 10.11 -8.78
C ASP A 326 -18.35 10.30 -7.37
N LYS A 327 -19.42 11.09 -7.21
CA LYS A 327 -20.09 11.29 -5.92
C LYS A 327 -20.69 9.99 -5.35
N GLU A 328 -21.35 9.19 -6.18
CA GLU A 328 -21.90 7.89 -5.75
C GLU A 328 -20.78 6.91 -5.39
N LEU A 329 -19.69 6.88 -6.17
CA LEU A 329 -18.53 6.05 -5.85
C LEU A 329 -17.88 6.47 -4.52
N GLN A 330 -17.69 7.77 -4.30
CA GLN A 330 -17.17 8.30 -3.02
C GLN A 330 -18.09 7.96 -1.85
N LYS A 331 -19.41 8.00 -2.05
CA LYS A 331 -20.38 7.60 -1.04
C LYS A 331 -20.23 6.12 -0.65
N LEU A 332 -20.09 5.22 -1.62
CA LEU A 332 -19.83 3.80 -1.34
C LEU A 332 -18.55 3.60 -0.52
N PHE A 333 -17.47 4.32 -0.85
CA PHE A 333 -16.23 4.27 -0.07
C PHE A 333 -16.41 4.75 1.37
N ILE A 334 -17.16 5.83 1.57
CA ILE A 334 -17.47 6.37 2.91
C ILE A 334 -18.31 5.38 3.72
N GLU A 335 -19.29 4.72 3.11
CA GLU A 335 -20.12 3.70 3.77
C GLU A 335 -19.26 2.52 4.25
N ILE A 336 -18.35 2.02 3.40
CA ILE A 336 -17.41 0.94 3.77
C ILE A 336 -16.52 1.39 4.94
N PHE A 337 -16.01 2.62 4.89
CA PHE A 337 -15.18 3.17 5.97
C PHE A 337 -15.95 3.32 7.28
N GLN A 338 -17.18 3.81 7.24
CA GLN A 338 -18.04 3.92 8.43
C GLN A 338 -18.36 2.56 9.03
N ALA A 339 -18.62 1.55 8.20
CA ALA A 339 -18.83 0.17 8.65
C ALA A 339 -17.58 -0.40 9.34
N ASP A 340 -16.38 -0.16 8.77
CA ASP A 340 -15.12 -0.59 9.39
C ASP A 340 -14.87 0.12 10.74
N LEU A 341 -15.12 1.43 10.82
CA LEU A 341 -15.02 2.17 12.09
C LEU A 341 -16.03 1.70 13.14
N ALA A 342 -17.25 1.32 12.73
CA ALA A 342 -18.23 0.77 13.66
C ALA A 342 -17.77 -0.58 14.24
N GLU A 343 -17.08 -1.40 13.44
CA GLU A 343 -16.51 -2.67 13.86
C GLU A 343 -15.23 -2.50 14.69
N PHE A 344 -14.38 -1.53 14.34
CA PHE A 344 -13.07 -1.25 14.93
C PHE A 344 -12.87 0.25 15.22
N PRO A 345 -13.54 0.79 16.26
CA PRO A 345 -13.60 2.24 16.51
C PRO A 345 -12.25 2.89 16.86
N GLY A 346 -11.22 2.08 17.14
CA GLY A 346 -9.91 2.55 17.57
C GLY A 346 -9.91 3.25 18.92
N GLY A 347 -8.73 3.68 19.36
CA GLY A 347 -8.61 4.49 20.57
C GLY A 347 -9.21 5.88 20.35
N LYS A 348 -9.71 6.51 21.43
CA LYS A 348 -10.41 7.83 21.48
C LYS A 348 -9.66 9.05 20.89
N LYS A 349 -8.53 8.87 20.17
CA LYS A 349 -7.64 9.93 19.67
C LYS A 349 -7.67 10.15 18.15
N LEU A 350 -8.79 9.88 17.47
CA LEU A 350 -8.97 10.36 16.08
C LEU A 350 -9.24 11.88 16.00
N SER A 351 -9.42 12.55 17.15
CA SER A 351 -9.97 13.91 17.29
C SER A 351 -9.09 15.06 16.78
N LYS A 352 -7.95 14.78 16.14
CA LYS A 352 -7.14 15.78 15.43
C LYS A 352 -7.09 15.48 13.93
N LEU A 353 -8.26 15.29 13.34
CA LEU A 353 -8.56 15.44 11.92
C LEU A 353 -8.48 16.93 11.48
N ILE A 354 -7.48 17.65 11.99
CA ILE A 354 -7.29 19.06 11.64
C ILE A 354 -6.72 19.07 10.23
N LEU A 355 -7.38 19.79 9.33
CA LEU A 355 -6.93 20.14 7.99
C LEU A 355 -5.42 20.35 7.94
N LYS A 356 -4.68 19.29 7.66
CA LYS A 356 -3.29 19.41 7.29
C LYS A 356 -3.26 19.63 5.80
N THR A 357 -2.54 20.66 5.39
CA THR A 357 -2.23 20.89 3.99
C THR A 357 -1.40 19.70 3.50
N ASN A 358 -1.98 18.90 2.61
CA ASN A 358 -1.25 17.84 1.93
C ASN A 358 -0.06 18.46 1.18
N PRO A 359 1.11 17.79 1.15
CA PRO A 359 2.20 18.21 0.29
C PRO A 359 1.75 18.35 -1.16
N HIS A 360 2.30 19.32 -1.90
CA HIS A 360 1.91 19.57 -3.30
C HIS A 360 1.99 18.31 -4.17
N TRP A 361 3.06 17.51 -4.03
CA TRP A 361 3.24 16.26 -4.77
C TRP A 361 2.10 15.26 -4.51
N GLN A 362 1.58 15.22 -3.28
CA GLN A 362 0.51 14.31 -2.88
C GLN A 362 -0.83 14.77 -3.48
N THR A 363 -1.10 16.08 -3.44
CA THR A 363 -2.29 16.66 -4.08
C THR A 363 -2.29 16.44 -5.59
N ALA A 364 -1.13 16.58 -6.25
CA ALA A 364 -0.99 16.29 -7.67
C ALA A 364 -1.34 14.82 -7.98
N ILE A 365 -0.81 13.85 -7.21
CA ILE A 365 -1.16 12.44 -7.37
C ILE A 365 -2.65 12.20 -7.15
N GLN A 366 -3.25 12.75 -6.09
CA GLN A 366 -4.66 12.54 -5.77
C GLN A 366 -5.60 13.10 -6.86
N ASN A 367 -5.25 14.21 -7.49
CA ASN A 367 -6.12 14.89 -8.44
C ASN A 367 -5.86 14.51 -9.90
N GLU A 368 -4.61 14.20 -10.26
CA GLU A 368 -4.17 14.09 -11.66
C GLU A 368 -3.88 12.65 -12.08
N LEU A 369 -3.64 11.73 -11.13
CA LEU A 369 -3.54 10.31 -11.45
C LEU A 369 -4.93 9.75 -11.73
N ILE A 370 -5.42 9.92 -12.95
CA ILE A 370 -6.75 9.47 -13.39
C ILE A 370 -6.59 8.26 -14.32
N TRP A 371 -7.22 7.13 -13.98
CA TRP A 371 -7.32 5.98 -14.87
C TRP A 371 -8.67 5.99 -15.57
N ASN A 372 -8.65 6.30 -16.87
CA ASN A 372 -9.84 6.19 -17.71
C ASN A 372 -10.05 4.70 -18.01
N ILE A 373 -11.12 4.11 -17.44
CA ILE A 373 -11.61 2.76 -17.77
C ILE A 373 -12.41 2.80 -19.07
#